data_AF-A0A5B7IQN2-F1
#
_entry.id   AF-A0A5B7IQN2-F1
#
_cell.length_a   1.000
_cell.length_b   1.000
_cell.length_c   1.000
_cell.angle_alpha   90.00
_cell.angle_beta   90.00
_cell.angle_gamma   90.00
#
_symmetry.space_group_name_H-M   'P 1'
#
loop_
_entity.id
_entity.type
_entity.pdbx_description
1 polymer ?
#
loop_
_entity_poly.entity_id
_entity_poly.type
_entity_poly.pdbx_seq_one_letter_code
_entity_poly.pdbx_strand_id
1 'polypeptide(L)'
;MGEITTYTIPQWTYTRVQDRHLQTLLARLRICHTYLTNKFLLTRDPQPYCDDCMVPFTVRHLFVECPSLIDLRHRYLYRCRDRDNGVYHLSQVLGPACLALGHDIFGFLGEGGFLPYS
;
A
#
# COMPACT_ATOMS: atom_id res chain seq x y z
N MET A 1 -11.10 22.24 -29.96
CA MET A 1 -9.88 21.41 -29.89
C MET A 1 -9.41 21.42 -28.46
N GLY A 2 -9.69 20.36 -27.70
CA GLY A 2 -9.30 20.25 -26.29
C GLY A 2 -7.87 19.76 -26.19
N GLU A 3 -7.01 20.52 -25.52
CA GLU A 3 -5.62 20.17 -25.28
C GLU A 3 -5.55 18.96 -24.37
N ILE A 4 -4.94 17.87 -24.87
CA ILE A 4 -4.68 16.68 -24.10
C ILE A 4 -3.48 17.00 -23.21
N THR A 5 -3.72 17.29 -21.94
CA THR A 5 -2.65 17.42 -20.95
C THR A 5 -1.97 16.06 -20.83
N THR A 6 -0.77 15.92 -21.41
CA THR A 6 0.06 14.73 -21.22
C THR A 6 0.60 14.75 -19.80
N TYR A 7 -0.11 14.07 -18.89
CA TYR A 7 0.37 13.81 -17.53
C TYR A 7 1.53 12.82 -17.64
N THR A 8 2.75 13.35 -17.67
CA THR A 8 3.98 12.56 -17.64
C THR A 8 4.03 11.82 -16.32
N ILE A 9 3.80 10.51 -16.36
CA ILE A 9 3.94 9.63 -15.19
C ILE A 9 5.42 9.71 -14.78
N PRO A 10 5.75 10.16 -13.55
CA PRO A 10 7.14 10.28 -13.12
C PRO A 10 7.83 8.92 -13.23
N GLN A 11 9.02 8.93 -13.83
CA GLN A 11 9.83 7.73 -14.01
C GLN A 11 10.31 7.26 -12.64
N TRP A 12 9.60 6.27 -12.08
CA TRP A 12 9.95 5.67 -10.81
C TRP A 12 11.32 5.00 -10.92
N THR A 13 12.33 5.57 -10.29
CA THR A 13 13.65 4.96 -10.19
C THR A 13 13.58 3.80 -9.20
N TYR A 14 13.20 2.62 -9.68
CA TYR A 14 13.19 1.33 -8.95
C TYR A 14 14.61 0.83 -8.59
N THR A 15 15.62 1.70 -8.58
CA THR A 15 17.03 1.35 -8.48
C THR A 15 17.40 0.59 -7.20
N ARG A 16 16.55 0.62 -6.17
CA ARG A 16 16.76 -0.09 -4.89
C ARG A 16 16.06 -1.45 -4.78
N VAL A 17 15.08 -1.76 -5.64
CA VAL A 17 14.35 -3.02 -5.59
C VAL A 17 14.79 -3.85 -6.78
N GLN A 18 15.88 -4.61 -6.62
CA GLN A 18 16.38 -5.51 -7.68
C GLN A 18 15.46 -6.70 -7.93
N ASP A 19 14.55 -6.98 -7.00
CA ASP A 19 13.60 -8.09 -7.08
C ASP A 19 12.33 -7.69 -7.87
N ARG A 20 12.17 -8.31 -9.05
CA ARG A 20 11.00 -8.16 -9.91
C ARG A 20 9.68 -8.52 -9.21
N HIS A 21 9.71 -9.45 -8.27
CA HIS A 21 8.53 -9.84 -7.49
C HIS A 21 8.05 -8.68 -6.60
N LEU A 22 8.96 -8.06 -5.87
CA LEU A 22 8.67 -6.89 -5.03
C LEU A 22 8.17 -5.70 -5.84
N GLN A 23 8.76 -5.46 -7.02
CA GLN A 23 8.26 -4.43 -7.95
C GLN A 23 6.81 -4.71 -8.39
N THR A 24 6.49 -5.97 -8.71
CA THR A 24 5.14 -6.38 -9.11
C THR A 24 4.14 -6.20 -7.97
N LEU A 25 4.53 -6.56 -6.74
CA LEU A 25 3.70 -6.38 -5.55
C LEU A 25 3.42 -4.90 -5.30
N LEU A 26 4.46 -4.05 -5.38
CA LEU A 26 4.32 -2.60 -5.22
C LEU A 26 3.43 -1.98 -6.31
N ALA A 27 3.60 -2.39 -7.56
CA ALA A 27 2.77 -1.93 -8.66
C ALA A 27 1.29 -2.29 -8.42
N ARG A 28 1.02 -3.54 -8.03
CA ARG A 28 -0.33 -4.02 -7.66
C ARG A 28 -0.92 -3.23 -6.49
N LEU A 29 -0.14 -2.95 -5.44
CA LEU A 29 -0.55 -2.12 -4.30
C LEU A 29 -0.97 -0.71 -4.75
N ARG A 30 -0.19 -0.08 -5.63
CA ARG A 30 -0.43 1.29 -6.11
C ARG A 30 -1.70 1.44 -6.93
N ILE A 31 -2.03 0.46 -7.76
CA ILE A 31 -3.30 0.42 -8.50
C ILE A 31 -4.43 -0.17 -7.65
N CYS A 32 -4.20 -0.41 -6.35
CA CYS A 32 -5.12 -1.06 -5.41
C CYS A 32 -5.51 -2.50 -5.77
N HIS A 33 -4.84 -3.15 -6.72
CA HIS A 33 -5.07 -4.52 -7.16
C HIS A 33 -4.26 -5.56 -6.36
N THR A 34 -4.32 -5.52 -5.01
CA THR A 34 -3.74 -6.61 -4.22
C THR A 34 -4.68 -7.82 -4.20
N TYR A 35 -4.10 -9.01 -4.06
CA TYR A 35 -4.87 -10.24 -3.88
C TYR A 35 -5.80 -10.13 -2.66
N LEU A 36 -5.33 -9.55 -1.55
CA LEU A 36 -6.13 -9.31 -0.36
C LEU A 36 -7.39 -8.49 -0.59
N THR A 37 -7.35 -7.46 -1.45
CA THR A 37 -8.49 -6.55 -1.61
C THR A 37 -9.27 -6.78 -2.89
N ASN A 38 -8.82 -7.61 -3.82
CA ASN A 38 -9.48 -7.82 -5.10
C ASN A 38 -9.71 -9.29 -5.49
N LYS A 39 -9.16 -10.27 -4.74
CA LYS A 39 -9.42 -11.69 -5.01
C LYS A 39 -10.92 -11.99 -5.05
N PHE A 40 -11.69 -11.39 -4.15
CA PHE A 40 -13.13 -11.60 -4.05
C PHE A 40 -13.87 -11.28 -5.36
N LEU A 41 -13.39 -10.32 -6.16
CA LEU A 41 -13.96 -10.01 -7.47
C LEU A 41 -13.70 -11.12 -8.50
N LEU A 42 -12.55 -11.79 -8.40
CA LEU A 42 -12.14 -12.85 -9.32
C LEU A 42 -12.80 -14.19 -8.97
N THR A 43 -12.90 -14.51 -7.68
CA THR A 43 -13.46 -15.79 -7.20
C THR A 43 -14.96 -15.73 -6.93
N ARG A 44 -15.57 -14.54 -6.97
CA ARG A 44 -16.95 -14.28 -6.52
C ARG A 44 -17.18 -14.64 -5.04
N ASP A 45 -16.10 -14.71 -4.27
CA ASP A 45 -16.16 -14.83 -2.81
C ASP A 45 -16.70 -13.53 -2.19
N PRO A 46 -17.19 -13.58 -0.94
CA PRO A 46 -17.51 -12.36 -0.21
C PRO A 46 -16.27 -11.48 -0.02
N GLN A 47 -16.48 -10.16 -0.04
CA GLN A 47 -15.43 -9.19 0.25
C GLN A 47 -14.87 -9.46 1.66
N PRO A 48 -13.54 -9.49 1.83
CA PRO A 48 -12.96 -9.67 3.16
C PRO A 48 -13.27 -8.47 4.04
N TYR A 49 -13.49 -8.74 5.32
CA TYR A 49 -13.69 -7.74 6.36
C TYR A 49 -12.46 -7.72 7.27
N CYS A 50 -12.17 -6.57 7.87
CA CYS A 50 -11.25 -6.51 9.00
C CYS A 50 -11.92 -7.14 10.22
N ASP A 51 -11.27 -8.11 10.85
CA ASP A 51 -11.81 -8.79 12.03
C ASP A 51 -12.02 -7.83 13.21
N ASP A 52 -11.14 -6.83 13.36
CA ASP A 52 -11.23 -5.86 14.47
C ASP A 52 -12.24 -4.74 14.20
N CYS A 53 -12.32 -4.27 12.95
CA CYS A 53 -13.09 -3.08 12.60
C CYS A 53 -14.47 -3.39 12.02
N MET A 54 -14.72 -4.64 11.59
CA MET A 54 -15.95 -5.07 10.93
C MET A 54 -16.33 -4.20 9.72
N VAL A 55 -15.33 -3.62 9.04
CA VAL A 55 -15.47 -2.87 7.79
C VAL A 55 -14.78 -3.60 6.64
N PRO A 56 -15.15 -3.32 5.38
CA PRO A 56 -14.46 -3.88 4.22
C PRO A 56 -12.94 -3.68 4.28
N PHE A 57 -12.21 -4.78 4.11
CA PHE A 57 -10.76 -4.77 4.09
C PHE A 57 -10.26 -4.21 2.76
N THR A 58 -9.72 -2.98 2.79
CA THR A 58 -9.22 -2.25 1.62
C THR A 58 -7.78 -1.82 1.81
N VAL A 59 -7.09 -1.43 0.72
CA VAL A 59 -5.72 -0.90 0.78
C VAL A 59 -5.67 0.35 1.65
N ARG A 60 -6.69 1.20 1.57
CA ARG A 60 -6.84 2.37 2.43
C ARG A 60 -6.99 1.98 3.90
N HIS A 61 -7.84 1.00 4.18
CA HIS A 61 -8.04 0.50 5.53
C HIS A 61 -6.72 -0.01 6.13
N LEU A 62 -5.99 -0.82 5.38
CA LEU A 62 -4.70 -1.38 5.76
C LEU A 62 -3.66 -0.29 6.12
N PHE A 63 -3.43 0.67 5.22
CA PHE A 63 -2.34 1.64 5.36
C PHE A 63 -2.69 2.92 6.11
N VAL A 64 -3.98 3.21 6.33
CA VAL A 64 -4.41 4.52 6.87
C VAL A 64 -5.35 4.40 8.05
N GLU A 65 -6.37 3.55 7.96
CA GLU A 65 -7.54 3.67 8.86
C GLU A 65 -7.56 2.65 9.99
N CYS A 66 -7.04 1.43 9.76
CA CYS A 66 -7.17 0.33 10.70
C CYS A 66 -6.46 0.63 12.03
N PRO A 67 -7.16 0.73 13.17
CA PRO A 67 -6.55 1.03 14.46
C PRO A 67 -5.62 -0.09 14.95
N SER A 68 -5.96 -1.36 14.69
CA SER A 68 -5.14 -2.49 15.14
C SER A 68 -3.77 -2.56 14.46
N LEU A 69 -3.60 -1.87 13.32
CA LEU A 69 -2.33 -1.79 12.60
C LEU A 69 -1.51 -0.53 12.93
N ILE A 70 -1.93 0.29 13.90
CA ILE A 70 -1.26 1.56 14.18
C ILE A 70 0.19 1.39 14.61
N ASP A 71 0.48 0.43 15.49
CA ASP A 71 1.84 0.17 15.97
C ASP A 71 2.74 -0.36 14.86
N LEU A 72 2.18 -1.19 13.98
CA LEU A 72 2.88 -1.71 12.82
C LEU A 72 3.21 -0.59 11.82
N ARG A 73 2.26 0.33 11.58
CA ARG A 73 2.50 1.53 10.77
C ARG A 73 3.55 2.46 11.38
N HIS A 74 3.56 2.63 12.70
CA HIS A 74 4.60 3.42 13.35
C HIS A 74 5.97 2.74 13.22
N ARG A 75 6.06 1.41 13.32
CA ARG A 75 7.33 0.71 13.20
C ARG A 75 7.94 0.84 11.80
N TYR A 76 7.13 0.61 10.76
CA TYR A 76 7.63 0.44 9.40
C TYR A 76 7.41 1.67 8.50
N LEU A 77 6.40 2.48 8.81
CA LEU A 77 5.93 3.56 7.94
C LEU A 77 6.05 4.95 8.58
N TYR A 78 6.68 5.13 9.75
CA TYR A 78 6.71 6.43 10.47
C TYR A 78 7.15 7.62 9.62
N ARG A 79 8.00 7.42 8.60
CA ARG A 79 8.44 8.51 7.69
C ARG A 79 7.35 9.00 6.74
N CYS A 80 6.32 8.21 6.50
CA CYS A 80 5.15 8.54 5.70
C CYS A 80 4.00 9.07 6.57
N ARG A 81 4.25 9.28 7.87
CA ARG A 81 3.32 9.96 8.76
C ARG A 81 3.44 11.45 8.48
N ASP A 82 2.31 12.06 8.14
CA ASP A 82 2.24 13.49 7.94
C ASP A 82 2.64 14.23 9.22
N ARG A 83 3.49 15.24 9.08
CA ARG A 83 4.11 15.92 10.24
C ARG A 83 3.12 16.83 10.96
N ASP A 84 2.10 17.32 10.25
CA ASP A 84 1.19 18.35 10.74
C ASP A 84 -0.03 17.72 11.43
N ASN A 85 -0.59 16.65 10.86
CA ASN A 85 -1.79 15.99 11.40
C ASN A 85 -1.51 14.59 11.98
N GLY A 86 -0.33 14.02 11.75
CA GLY A 86 0.02 12.68 12.25
C GLY A 86 -0.68 11.53 11.54
N VAL A 87 -1.34 11.79 10.41
CA VAL A 87 -2.14 10.84 9.62
C VAL A 87 -1.28 10.27 8.50
N TYR A 88 -1.61 9.04 8.09
CA TYR A 88 -1.01 8.40 6.93
C TYR A 88 -1.83 8.72 5.68
N HIS A 89 -1.16 9.14 4.61
CA HIS A 89 -1.80 9.30 3.30
C HIS A 89 -1.32 8.21 2.34
N LEU A 90 -2.23 7.58 1.59
CA LEU A 90 -1.87 6.57 0.59
C LEU A 90 -0.86 7.09 -0.43
N SER A 91 -0.96 8.35 -0.83
CA SER A 91 -0.01 8.99 -1.74
C SER A 91 1.40 9.13 -1.14
N GLN A 92 1.51 9.22 0.19
CA GLN A 92 2.79 9.26 0.89
C GLN A 92 3.34 7.85 1.12
N VAL A 93 2.49 6.91 1.52
CA VAL A 93 2.85 5.51 1.79
C VAL A 93 3.21 4.78 0.49
N LEU A 94 2.40 4.90 -0.56
CA LEU A 94 2.61 4.21 -1.84
C LEU A 94 3.27 5.10 -2.91
N GLY A 95 3.72 6.30 -2.54
CA GLY A 95 4.26 7.31 -3.43
C GLY A 95 5.71 7.10 -3.90
N PRO A 96 6.34 8.13 -4.48
CA PRO A 96 7.76 8.16 -4.86
C PRO A 96 8.70 7.75 -3.76
N ALA A 97 8.43 8.29 -2.57
CA ALA A 97 9.29 8.18 -1.41
C ALA A 97 9.14 6.82 -0.70
N CYS A 98 8.26 5.93 -1.20
CA CYS A 98 8.02 4.65 -0.55
C CYS A 98 9.24 3.71 -0.56
N LEU A 99 10.27 4.02 -1.36
CA LEU A 99 11.56 3.31 -1.41
C LEU A 99 12.70 4.11 -0.77
N ALA A 100 12.38 5.23 -0.10
CA ALA A 100 13.34 5.99 0.67
C ALA A 100 13.86 5.15 1.85
N LEU A 101 15.08 5.45 2.31
CA LEU A 101 15.69 4.74 3.43
C LEU A 101 14.75 4.81 4.65
N GLY A 102 14.59 3.72 5.41
CA GLY A 102 13.74 3.68 6.61
C GLY A 102 12.23 3.72 6.37
N HIS A 103 11.79 3.40 5.17
CA HIS A 103 10.43 2.98 4.87
C HIS A 103 10.47 1.53 4.38
N ASP A 104 9.72 0.65 5.02
CA ASP A 104 9.72 -0.78 4.66
C ASP A 104 8.29 -1.33 4.61
N ILE A 105 7.64 -1.09 3.46
CA ILE A 105 6.32 -1.66 3.14
C ILE A 105 6.36 -3.18 3.19
N PHE A 106 7.45 -3.80 2.77
CA PHE A 106 7.52 -5.25 2.68
C PHE A 106 7.64 -5.89 4.06
N GLY A 107 8.41 -5.28 4.97
CA GLY A 107 8.43 -5.62 6.39
C GLY A 107 7.05 -5.46 7.05
N PHE A 108 6.37 -4.34 6.78
CA PHE A 108 4.98 -4.12 7.23
C PHE A 108 4.03 -5.23 6.75
N LEU A 109 4.06 -5.55 5.45
CA LEU A 109 3.20 -6.59 4.89
C LEU A 109 3.58 -7.98 5.38
N GLY A 110 4.87 -8.24 5.62
CA GLY A 110 5.37 -9.52 6.11
C GLY A 110 4.93 -9.79 7.55
N GLU A 111 5.18 -8.86 8.46
CA GLU A 111 4.79 -9.01 9.86
C GLU A 111 3.27 -8.97 10.04
N GLY A 112 2.58 -8.16 9.23
CA GLY A 112 1.12 -8.13 9.23
C GLY A 112 0.45 -9.34 8.58
N GLY A 113 1.21 -10.30 8.04
CA GLY A 113 0.65 -11.49 7.37
C GLY A 113 -0.08 -11.16 6.05
N PHE A 114 0.23 -10.02 5.44
CA PHE A 114 -0.42 -9.50 4.25
C PHE A 114 0.33 -9.79 2.94
N LEU A 115 1.48 -10.48 3.02
CA LEU A 115 2.14 -10.96 1.82
C LEU A 115 1.31 -12.12 1.24
N PRO A 116 0.94 -12.07 -0.07
CA PRO A 116 0.34 -13.23 -0.69
C PRO A 116 1.34 -14.38 -0.61
N TYR A 117 0.93 -15.51 -0.02
CA TYR A 117 1.69 -16.75 -0.14
C TYR A 117 1.90 -17.02 -1.63
N SER A 118 3.16 -17.20 -2.00
CA SER A 118 3.67 -17.53 -3.33
C SER A 118 2.91 -18.67 -3.99
#